data_AF-A0A9D2ESW7-F1
#
_entry.id   AF-A0A9D2ESW7-F1
#
_cell.length_a   1.000
_cell.length_b   1.000
_cell.length_c   1.000
_cell.angle_alpha   90.00
_cell.angle_beta   90.00
_cell.angle_gamma   90.00
#
_symmetry.space_group_name_H-M   'P 1'
#
loop_
_entity.id
_entity.type
_entity.pdbx_description
1 polymer ?
#
loop_
_entity_poly.entity_id
_entity_poly.type
_entity_poly.pdbx_seq_one_letter_code
_entity_poly.pdbx_strand_id
1 'polypeptide(L)'
;MKKTALRKILYAVAFVLLTAVLLVAARFLLVDDVHSYSRVMLQELYAQAGQIDTLFLGSSHCYRSVDPAEVDETLGTHSFNAGSSQQLPDGSYYMLQEAASQNPLKTVYLEMFYTGYNQSASSDIPMACYLLTDHMQWNSPQRYRYLWEMGGMAAFADLLLPARHGMVVPGDMPALWKAKLTDGYELGNYAYVTYPEEGEAYRGNGFVYTEGTAQDGYATLLNVDPEEPLSVFGQTYLEKIAEYCEENGIRLVLFTAPLPSAYVSNTAQYQAYVDAVNAFAREHDTVYWDFSLYRDPRAMDLGGGDFSDAHHLNGIGAEKFTAVLCDVIARDAAGEDVSSLFCDTVEDKLENHADNTIFMADAYIHS
;
A
#
# COMPACT_ATOMS: atom_id res chain seq x y z
N MET A 1 -3.05 -11.50 57.77
CA MET A 1 -3.75 -10.81 56.66
C MET A 1 -2.79 -10.22 55.62
N LYS A 2 -1.82 -9.35 55.98
CA LYS A 2 -0.87 -8.74 55.01
C LYS A 2 -0.01 -9.75 54.22
N LYS A 3 0.51 -10.82 54.86
CA LYS A 3 1.30 -11.87 54.19
C LYS A 3 0.51 -12.69 53.15
N THR A 4 -0.80 -12.87 53.36
CA THR A 4 -1.67 -13.60 52.43
C THR A 4 -2.01 -12.76 51.20
N ALA A 5 -2.26 -11.45 51.40
CA ALA A 5 -2.44 -10.51 50.29
C ALA A 5 -1.17 -10.39 49.43
N LEU A 6 -0.01 -10.26 50.07
CA LEU A 6 1.28 -10.22 49.37
C LEU A 6 1.54 -11.48 48.54
N ARG A 7 1.24 -12.67 49.07
CA ARG A 7 1.35 -13.94 48.32
C ARG A 7 0.39 -13.99 47.12
N LYS A 8 -0.84 -13.52 47.26
CA LYS A 8 -1.81 -13.46 46.14
C LYS A 8 -1.35 -12.51 45.04
N ILE A 9 -0.83 -11.34 45.42
CA ILE A 9 -0.23 -10.39 44.48
C ILE A 9 0.96 -11.02 43.76
N LEU A 10 1.84 -11.71 44.50
CA LEU A 10 2.99 -12.41 43.91
C LEU A 10 2.57 -13.47 42.89
N TYR A 11 1.56 -14.28 43.19
CA TYR A 11 1.04 -15.28 42.24
C TYR A 11 0.40 -14.64 41.02
N ALA A 12 -0.33 -13.52 41.18
CA ALA A 12 -0.91 -12.80 40.05
C ALA A 12 0.19 -12.23 39.14
N VAL A 13 1.23 -11.62 39.72
CA VAL A 13 2.39 -11.11 38.96
C VAL A 13 3.12 -12.26 38.26
N ALA A 14 3.37 -13.38 38.94
CA ALA A 14 4.02 -14.54 38.36
C ALA A 14 3.20 -15.13 37.19
N PHE A 15 1.87 -15.18 37.31
CA PHE A 15 0.98 -15.61 36.23
C PHE A 15 1.08 -14.67 35.03
N VAL A 16 1.00 -13.35 35.24
CA VAL A 16 1.11 -12.36 34.14
C VAL A 16 2.46 -12.46 33.43
N LEU A 17 3.56 -12.59 34.19
CA LEU A 17 4.90 -12.76 33.61
C LEU A 17 5.02 -14.07 32.82
N LEU A 18 4.52 -15.18 33.37
CA LEU A 18 4.52 -16.46 32.67
C LEU A 18 3.72 -16.37 31.36
N THR A 19 2.54 -15.78 31.40
CA THR A 19 1.72 -15.56 30.20
C THR A 19 2.46 -14.70 29.19
N ALA A 20 3.08 -13.60 29.59
CA ALA A 20 3.86 -12.76 28.68
C ALA A 20 5.03 -13.53 28.03
N VAL A 21 5.76 -14.35 28.80
CA VAL A 21 6.84 -15.20 28.27
C VAL A 21 6.30 -16.23 27.28
N LEU A 22 5.16 -16.85 27.56
CA LEU A 22 4.53 -17.81 26.66
C LEU A 22 4.06 -17.16 25.36
N LEU A 23 3.51 -15.93 25.42
CA LEU A 23 3.10 -15.19 24.22
C LEU A 23 4.31 -14.78 23.36
N VAL A 24 5.40 -14.31 23.98
CA VAL A 24 6.65 -14.02 23.27
C VAL A 24 7.23 -15.27 22.64
N ALA A 25 7.25 -16.40 23.37
CA ALA A 25 7.71 -17.69 22.85
C ALA A 25 6.82 -18.17 21.69
N ALA A 26 5.50 -18.07 21.80
CA ALA A 26 4.56 -18.43 20.74
C ALA A 26 4.78 -17.56 19.49
N ARG A 27 4.96 -16.25 19.64
CA ARG A 27 5.30 -15.36 18.52
C ARG A 27 6.62 -15.77 17.86
N PHE A 28 7.66 -16.01 18.64
CA PHE A 28 8.96 -16.41 18.12
C PHE A 28 8.88 -17.75 17.36
N LEU A 29 8.17 -18.73 17.91
CA LEU A 29 8.12 -20.10 17.38
C LEU A 29 7.16 -20.25 16.20
N LEU A 30 6.05 -19.50 16.19
CA LEU A 30 4.92 -19.77 15.30
C LEU A 30 4.72 -18.70 14.24
N VAL A 31 5.11 -17.44 14.47
CA VAL A 31 4.78 -16.35 13.56
C VAL A 31 5.88 -16.16 12.53
N ASP A 32 5.52 -16.22 11.25
CA ASP A 32 6.43 -15.86 10.18
C ASP A 32 6.40 -14.35 9.92
N ASP A 33 7.18 -13.61 10.70
CA ASP A 33 7.39 -12.18 10.48
C ASP A 33 8.65 -11.90 9.65
N VAL A 34 9.53 -12.88 9.47
CA VAL A 34 10.81 -12.70 8.77
C VAL A 34 10.57 -12.46 7.27
N HIS A 35 9.60 -13.15 6.69
CA HIS A 35 9.22 -13.04 5.28
C HIS A 35 8.21 -11.91 4.98
N SER A 36 7.93 -11.03 5.95
CA SER A 36 6.95 -9.94 5.81
C SER A 36 7.57 -8.67 5.19
N TYR A 37 7.06 -8.25 4.04
CA TYR A 37 7.41 -6.95 3.43
C TYR A 37 7.10 -5.78 4.37
N SER A 38 5.92 -5.77 4.97
CA SER A 38 5.50 -4.68 5.86
C SER A 38 6.38 -4.56 7.10
N ARG A 39 6.98 -5.67 7.57
CA ARG A 39 8.00 -5.61 8.65
C ARG A 39 9.22 -4.83 8.20
N VAL A 40 9.81 -5.22 7.07
CA VAL A 40 11.03 -4.59 6.54
C VAL A 40 10.74 -3.12 6.21
N MET A 41 9.63 -2.84 5.54
CA MET A 41 9.15 -1.49 5.26
C MET A 41 9.02 -0.62 6.52
N LEU A 42 8.31 -1.06 7.56
CA LEU A 42 8.18 -0.26 8.78
C LEU A 42 9.51 -0.12 9.51
N GLN A 43 10.37 -1.15 9.52
CA GLN A 43 11.71 -1.06 10.10
C GLN A 43 12.56 0.01 9.41
N GLU A 44 12.47 0.13 8.09
CA GLU A 44 13.15 1.15 7.29
C GLU A 44 12.55 2.54 7.47
N LEU A 45 11.21 2.65 7.51
CA LEU A 45 10.51 3.89 7.80
C LEU A 45 11.00 4.49 9.14
N TYR A 46 11.10 3.65 10.16
CA TYR A 46 11.57 4.07 11.49
C TYR A 46 13.07 4.33 11.53
N ALA A 47 13.89 3.57 10.79
CA ALA A 47 15.33 3.82 10.70
C ALA A 47 15.64 5.15 10.01
N GLN A 48 14.74 5.63 9.14
CA GLN A 48 14.86 6.88 8.40
C GLN A 48 14.09 8.05 9.03
N ALA A 49 13.61 7.91 10.28
CA ALA A 49 12.91 8.96 10.98
C ALA A 49 13.67 10.31 10.94
N GLY A 50 12.96 11.36 10.54
CA GLY A 50 13.46 12.72 10.37
C GLY A 50 14.04 13.03 8.99
N GLN A 51 14.06 12.07 8.07
CA GLN A 51 14.68 12.23 6.75
C GLN A 51 13.65 12.34 5.62
N ILE A 52 12.51 11.68 5.76
CA ILE A 52 11.52 11.53 4.68
C ILE A 52 10.75 12.84 4.47
N ASP A 53 10.67 13.33 3.24
CA ASP A 53 9.87 14.50 2.89
C ASP A 53 8.81 14.22 1.79
N THR A 54 8.91 13.07 1.13
CA THR A 54 7.94 12.60 0.13
C THR A 54 7.43 11.21 0.50
N LEU A 55 6.12 11.06 0.65
CA LEU A 55 5.49 9.79 1.06
C LEU A 55 4.52 9.29 0.01
N PHE A 56 4.67 8.03 -0.41
CA PHE A 56 3.70 7.32 -1.23
C PHE A 56 2.87 6.40 -0.34
N LEU A 57 1.55 6.43 -0.48
CA LEU A 57 0.59 5.63 0.29
C LEU A 57 -0.35 4.89 -0.65
N GLY A 58 -0.87 3.74 -0.22
CA GLY A 58 -1.86 2.99 -0.96
C GLY A 58 -1.61 1.49 -0.98
N SER A 59 -2.36 0.82 -1.86
CA SER A 59 -2.42 -0.65 -1.91
C SER A 59 -1.18 -1.27 -2.57
N SER A 60 -1.30 -2.52 -3.05
CA SER A 60 -0.30 -3.14 -3.90
C SER A 60 0.01 -2.38 -5.18
N HIS A 61 -0.93 -1.57 -5.67
CA HIS A 61 -0.70 -0.64 -6.78
C HIS A 61 0.31 0.47 -6.44
N CYS A 62 0.54 0.76 -5.16
CA CYS A 62 1.53 1.74 -4.74
C CYS A 62 2.91 1.09 -4.61
N TYR A 63 3.04 0.06 -3.76
CA TYR A 63 4.35 -0.54 -3.44
C TYR A 63 4.99 -1.33 -4.58
N ARG A 64 4.21 -1.69 -5.62
CA ARG A 64 4.72 -2.36 -6.84
C ARG A 64 4.97 -1.43 -8.01
N SER A 65 4.50 -0.18 -7.97
CA SER A 65 4.55 0.71 -9.13
C SER A 65 5.54 1.86 -8.98
N VAL A 66 5.83 2.29 -7.75
CA VAL A 66 6.70 3.45 -7.51
C VAL A 66 7.98 3.01 -6.81
N ASP A 67 9.11 3.23 -7.45
CA ASP A 67 10.45 3.03 -6.89
C ASP A 67 10.98 4.34 -6.26
N PRO A 68 11.05 4.45 -4.91
CA PRO A 68 11.55 5.66 -4.26
C PRO A 68 13.00 6.01 -4.60
N ALA A 69 13.83 5.02 -4.94
CA ALA A 69 15.24 5.28 -5.27
C ALA A 69 15.35 6.07 -6.58
N GLU A 70 14.54 5.73 -7.59
CA GLU A 70 14.48 6.46 -8.85
C GLU A 70 13.84 7.84 -8.68
N VAL A 71 12.80 7.94 -7.85
CA VAL A 71 12.19 9.24 -7.49
C VAL A 71 13.23 10.16 -6.85
N ASP A 72 14.02 9.66 -5.89
CA ASP A 72 15.04 10.45 -5.20
C ASP A 72 16.21 10.84 -6.12
N GLU A 73 16.65 9.93 -6.99
CA GLU A 73 17.67 10.23 -8.00
C GLU A 73 17.22 11.33 -8.96
N THR A 74 15.95 11.30 -9.37
CA THR A 74 15.41 12.21 -10.40
C THR A 74 14.99 13.57 -9.83
N LEU A 75 14.34 13.57 -8.67
CA LEU A 75 13.71 14.77 -8.09
C LEU A 75 14.50 15.37 -6.93
N GLY A 76 15.51 14.67 -6.41
CA GLY A 76 16.31 15.14 -5.27
C GLY A 76 15.52 15.21 -3.95
N THR A 77 14.53 14.33 -3.80
CA THR A 77 13.68 14.17 -2.61
C THR A 77 14.28 13.15 -1.63
N HIS A 78 13.58 12.92 -0.52
CA HIS A 78 13.73 11.74 0.33
C HIS A 78 12.40 11.00 0.40
N SER A 79 12.21 10.08 -0.54
CA SER A 79 10.96 9.39 -0.81
C SER A 79 10.85 8.09 -0.05
N PHE A 80 9.64 7.78 0.40
CA PHE A 80 9.33 6.50 1.01
C PHE A 80 8.00 5.95 0.51
N ASN A 81 7.99 4.68 0.12
CA ASN A 81 6.78 3.96 -0.26
C ASN A 81 6.24 3.22 0.97
N ALA A 82 5.17 3.75 1.55
CA ALA A 82 4.48 3.16 2.70
C ALA A 82 3.26 2.33 2.28
N GLY A 83 3.17 1.94 1.00
CA GLY A 83 2.12 1.08 0.50
C GLY A 83 2.23 -0.36 1.01
N SER A 84 1.10 -1.05 1.11
CA SER A 84 1.06 -2.46 1.53
C SER A 84 -0.05 -3.24 0.82
N SER A 85 0.02 -4.57 0.86
CA SER A 85 -1.00 -5.41 0.22
C SER A 85 -2.39 -5.08 0.74
N GLN A 86 -3.29 -4.76 -0.19
CA GLN A 86 -4.69 -4.39 0.09
C GLN A 86 -4.83 -3.26 1.12
N GLN A 87 -3.86 -2.33 1.22
CA GLN A 87 -3.98 -1.17 2.10
C GLN A 87 -5.27 -0.41 1.79
N LEU A 88 -6.16 -0.37 2.77
CA LEU A 88 -7.43 0.35 2.68
C LEU A 88 -7.21 1.84 2.99
N PRO A 89 -8.17 2.71 2.64
CA PRO A 89 -8.07 4.16 2.88
C PRO A 89 -7.77 4.53 4.34
N ASP A 90 -8.27 3.75 5.30
CA ASP A 90 -7.94 3.94 6.72
C ASP A 90 -6.50 3.55 7.08
N GLY A 91 -5.97 2.49 6.47
CA GLY A 91 -4.57 2.10 6.55
C GLY A 91 -3.66 3.22 6.03
N SER A 92 -3.99 3.81 4.88
CA SER A 92 -3.30 4.99 4.35
C SER A 92 -3.36 6.16 5.34
N TYR A 93 -4.52 6.44 5.94
CA TYR A 93 -4.68 7.49 6.94
C TYR A 93 -3.80 7.26 8.18
N TYR A 94 -3.78 6.05 8.74
CA TYR A 94 -2.95 5.77 9.92
C TYR A 94 -1.46 5.73 9.60
N MET A 95 -1.06 5.27 8.40
CA MET A 95 0.32 5.34 7.94
C MET A 95 0.78 6.77 7.69
N LEU A 96 -0.08 7.64 7.15
CA LEU A 96 0.18 9.07 7.02
C LEU A 96 0.49 9.68 8.39
N GLN A 97 -0.37 9.44 9.39
CA GLN A 97 -0.15 9.97 10.73
C GLN A 97 1.11 9.40 11.40
N GLU A 98 1.38 8.11 11.19
CA GLU A 98 2.58 7.46 11.72
C GLU A 98 3.86 8.07 11.13
N ALA A 99 3.92 8.22 9.81
CA ALA A 99 5.06 8.78 9.09
C ALA A 99 5.25 10.27 9.40
N ALA A 100 4.18 11.07 9.34
CA ALA A 100 4.20 12.51 9.61
C ALA A 100 4.61 12.84 11.05
N SER A 101 4.29 11.97 12.03
CA SER A 101 4.72 12.17 13.42
C SER A 101 6.24 12.10 13.63
N GLN A 102 6.97 11.55 12.66
CA GLN A 102 8.41 11.31 12.74
C GLN A 102 9.21 12.02 11.65
N ASN A 103 8.55 12.60 10.64
CA ASN A 103 9.20 13.07 9.42
C ASN A 103 8.64 14.42 8.95
N PRO A 104 9.48 15.29 8.35
CA PRO A 104 9.06 16.58 7.81
C PRO A 104 8.42 16.44 6.42
N LEU A 105 7.29 15.73 6.34
CA LEU A 105 6.59 15.50 5.07
C LEU A 105 6.22 16.83 4.40
N LYS A 106 6.59 16.98 3.13
CA LYS A 106 6.18 18.09 2.26
C LYS A 106 5.07 17.68 1.31
N THR A 107 5.13 16.45 0.82
CA THR A 107 4.15 15.95 -0.16
C THR A 107 3.80 14.50 0.11
N VAL A 108 2.50 14.20 0.01
CA VAL A 108 1.92 12.86 0.08
C VAL A 108 1.28 12.54 -1.25
N TYR A 109 1.70 11.45 -1.86
CA TYR A 109 1.11 10.87 -3.05
C TYR A 109 0.24 9.68 -2.63
N LEU A 110 -1.07 9.83 -2.75
CA LEU A 110 -2.04 8.80 -2.39
C LEU A 110 -2.51 8.06 -3.64
N GLU A 111 -2.22 6.76 -3.68
CA GLU A 111 -2.64 5.88 -4.75
C GLU A 111 -4.14 5.55 -4.61
N MET A 112 -4.87 5.66 -5.72
CA MET A 112 -6.33 5.65 -5.81
C MET A 112 -6.86 4.40 -6.53
N PHE A 113 -6.27 3.22 -6.31
CA PHE A 113 -6.84 2.00 -6.88
C PHE A 113 -8.24 1.74 -6.33
N TYR A 114 -9.24 1.82 -7.21
CA TYR A 114 -10.66 1.94 -6.86
C TYR A 114 -11.22 0.84 -5.94
N THR A 115 -10.66 -0.37 -5.99
CA THR A 115 -11.17 -1.50 -5.20
C THR A 115 -11.08 -1.26 -3.68
N GLY A 116 -10.03 -0.56 -3.22
CA GLY A 116 -9.87 -0.22 -1.80
C GLY A 116 -10.91 0.80 -1.31
N TYR A 117 -11.35 1.70 -2.20
CA TYR A 117 -12.30 2.76 -1.91
C TYR A 117 -13.78 2.34 -2.06
N ASN A 118 -14.04 1.11 -2.53
CA ASN A 118 -15.39 0.54 -2.60
C ASN A 118 -15.74 -0.34 -1.38
N GLN A 119 -14.79 -0.56 -0.45
CA GLN A 119 -15.06 -1.33 0.76
C GLN A 119 -15.93 -0.54 1.75
N SER A 120 -16.77 -1.24 2.52
CA SER A 120 -17.70 -0.59 3.45
C SER A 120 -17.12 -0.37 4.84
N ALA A 121 -16.11 -1.15 5.23
CA ALA A 121 -15.40 -1.00 6.48
C ALA A 121 -14.02 -1.65 6.45
N SER A 122 -13.14 -1.20 7.36
CA SER A 122 -11.86 -1.83 7.66
C SER A 122 -11.95 -3.34 7.94
N SER A 123 -13.01 -3.75 8.65
CA SER A 123 -13.26 -5.15 9.01
C SER A 123 -13.57 -6.06 7.83
N ASP A 124 -13.82 -5.51 6.64
CA ASP A 124 -14.02 -6.31 5.42
C ASP A 124 -12.71 -7.00 5.00
N ILE A 125 -11.55 -6.38 5.31
CA ILE A 125 -10.22 -6.94 5.09
C ILE A 125 -9.32 -6.73 6.33
N PRO A 126 -9.54 -7.47 7.44
CA PRO A 126 -8.77 -7.31 8.67
C PRO A 126 -7.25 -7.53 8.48
N MET A 127 -6.89 -8.40 7.52
CA MET A 127 -5.49 -8.69 7.21
C MET A 127 -4.72 -7.44 6.75
N ALA A 128 -5.36 -6.52 6.01
CA ALA A 128 -4.73 -5.26 5.60
C ALA A 128 -4.30 -4.42 6.82
N CYS A 129 -5.12 -4.41 7.88
CA CYS A 129 -4.80 -3.76 9.14
C CYS A 129 -3.65 -4.47 9.88
N TYR A 130 -3.68 -5.80 9.96
CA TYR A 130 -2.66 -6.58 10.67
C TYR A 130 -1.28 -6.48 10.03
N LEU A 131 -1.20 -6.45 8.70
CA LEU A 131 0.05 -6.26 7.96
C LEU A 131 0.81 -5.00 8.42
N LEU A 132 0.12 -3.96 8.85
CA LEU A 132 0.73 -2.73 9.35
C LEU A 132 0.89 -2.77 10.87
N THR A 133 -0.20 -3.02 11.60
CA THR A 133 -0.26 -2.86 13.06
C THR A 133 0.56 -3.89 13.84
N ASP A 134 0.87 -5.06 13.27
CA ASP A 134 1.77 -6.03 13.90
C ASP A 134 3.22 -5.53 14.00
N HIS A 135 3.60 -4.70 13.02
CA HIS A 135 4.96 -4.22 12.82
C HIS A 135 5.15 -2.74 13.20
N MET A 136 4.07 -1.98 13.39
CA MET A 136 4.15 -0.63 13.97
C MET A 136 4.80 -0.68 15.36
N GLN A 137 5.53 0.38 15.75
CA GLN A 137 6.16 0.44 17.07
C GLN A 137 5.12 0.31 18.20
N TRP A 138 5.51 -0.34 19.30
CA TRP A 138 4.61 -0.57 20.44
C TRP A 138 4.18 0.74 21.12
N ASN A 139 4.94 1.82 20.97
CA ASN A 139 4.62 3.14 21.51
C ASN A 139 3.90 4.04 20.50
N SER A 140 3.61 3.55 19.28
CA SER A 140 2.78 4.30 18.33
C SER A 140 1.32 4.31 18.81
N PRO A 141 0.68 5.49 18.97
CA PRO A 141 -0.75 5.57 19.23
C PRO A 141 -1.58 5.10 18.02
N GLN A 142 -1.05 5.21 16.80
CA GLN A 142 -1.76 4.87 15.57
C GLN A 142 -1.96 3.37 15.43
N ARG A 143 -0.99 2.58 15.89
CA ARG A 143 -1.13 1.12 16.04
C ARG A 143 -2.43 0.72 16.72
N TYR A 144 -2.72 1.36 17.85
CA TYR A 144 -3.87 1.02 18.69
C TYR A 144 -5.18 1.62 18.17
N ARG A 145 -5.13 2.83 17.62
CA ARG A 145 -6.30 3.47 17.01
C ARG A 145 -6.76 2.70 15.78
N TYR A 146 -5.83 2.29 14.92
CA TYR A 146 -6.19 1.52 13.73
C TYR A 146 -6.82 0.17 14.09
N LEU A 147 -6.22 -0.59 15.02
CA LEU A 147 -6.82 -1.83 15.52
C LEU A 147 -8.21 -1.61 16.11
N TRP A 148 -8.39 -0.51 16.86
CA TRP A 148 -9.69 -0.17 17.44
C TRP A 148 -10.74 0.12 16.37
N GLU A 149 -10.42 0.91 15.35
CA GLU A 149 -11.34 1.18 14.25
C GLU A 149 -11.66 -0.09 13.44
N MET A 150 -10.69 -0.98 13.27
CA MET A 150 -10.91 -2.20 12.51
C MET A 150 -11.83 -3.20 13.21
N GLY A 151 -11.63 -3.47 14.51
CA GLY A 151 -12.37 -4.54 15.18
C GLY A 151 -12.65 -4.30 16.67
N GLY A 152 -12.47 -3.07 17.15
CA GLY A 152 -12.66 -2.71 18.56
C GLY A 152 -11.90 -3.64 19.50
N MET A 153 -12.52 -4.00 20.63
CA MET A 153 -11.92 -4.91 21.62
C MET A 153 -11.51 -6.28 21.05
N ALA A 154 -12.17 -6.77 19.99
CA ALA A 154 -11.84 -8.07 19.41
C ALA A 154 -10.47 -8.04 18.73
N ALA A 155 -10.16 -6.97 17.99
CA ALA A 155 -8.87 -6.79 17.33
C ALA A 155 -7.69 -6.72 18.32
N PHE A 156 -7.90 -6.21 19.54
CA PHE A 156 -6.86 -6.21 20.57
C PHE A 156 -6.46 -7.63 21.03
N ALA A 157 -7.35 -8.62 20.88
CA ALA A 157 -7.01 -10.01 21.18
C ALA A 157 -6.02 -10.56 20.13
N ASP A 158 -6.13 -10.13 18.87
CA ASP A 158 -5.24 -10.53 17.79
C ASP A 158 -3.84 -9.94 17.96
N LEU A 159 -3.73 -8.72 18.53
CA LEU A 159 -2.43 -8.14 18.92
C LEU A 159 -1.64 -9.01 19.92
N LEU A 160 -2.34 -9.67 20.84
CA LEU A 160 -1.72 -10.55 21.84
C LEU A 160 -1.33 -11.91 21.24
N LEU A 161 -1.96 -12.29 20.14
CA LEU A 161 -1.84 -13.60 19.51
C LEU A 161 -1.69 -13.48 17.98
N PRO A 162 -0.61 -12.85 17.47
CA PRO A 162 -0.38 -12.68 16.03
C PRO A 162 -0.30 -14.02 15.27
N ALA A 163 -0.05 -15.13 15.99
CA ALA A 163 -0.19 -16.48 15.47
C ALA A 163 -1.64 -16.84 15.05
N ARG A 164 -2.64 -15.97 15.19
CA ARG A 164 -3.97 -16.20 14.62
C ARG A 164 -4.04 -15.92 13.12
N HIS A 165 -3.12 -15.12 12.59
CA HIS A 165 -3.14 -14.66 11.20
C HIS A 165 -1.76 -14.68 10.50
N GLY A 166 -0.67 -15.02 11.19
CA GLY A 166 0.67 -15.11 10.60
C GLY A 166 1.43 -16.40 10.89
N MET A 167 0.75 -17.54 11.04
CA MET A 167 1.47 -18.79 11.36
C MET A 167 2.31 -19.29 10.19
N VAL A 168 3.54 -19.65 10.50
CA VAL A 168 4.41 -20.43 9.61
C VAL A 168 3.84 -21.83 9.40
N VAL A 169 4.04 -22.39 8.21
CA VAL A 169 3.78 -23.80 7.94
C VAL A 169 4.72 -24.66 8.80
N PRO A 170 4.26 -25.74 9.46
CA PRO A 170 5.10 -26.54 10.36
C PRO A 170 6.41 -27.06 9.76
N GLY A 171 6.46 -27.29 8.44
CA GLY A 171 7.66 -27.72 7.73
C GLY A 171 8.77 -26.67 7.69
N ASP A 172 8.42 -25.39 7.70
CA ASP A 172 9.37 -24.28 7.52
C ASP A 172 9.84 -23.67 8.85
N MET A 173 9.27 -24.13 9.97
CA MET A 173 9.65 -23.70 11.33
C MET A 173 11.16 -23.74 11.59
N PRO A 174 11.92 -24.81 11.25
CA PRO A 174 13.36 -24.81 11.49
C PRO A 174 14.13 -23.73 10.72
N ALA A 175 13.72 -23.46 9.48
CA ALA A 175 14.31 -22.42 8.64
C ALA A 175 13.98 -21.02 9.20
N LEU A 176 12.72 -20.80 9.57
CA LEU A 176 12.26 -19.57 10.22
C LEU A 176 13.06 -19.30 11.51
N TRP A 177 13.17 -20.28 12.41
CA TRP A 177 13.88 -20.08 13.68
C TRP A 177 15.36 -19.78 13.45
N LYS A 178 15.98 -20.44 12.47
CA LYS A 178 17.36 -20.13 12.08
C LYS A 178 17.47 -18.68 11.63
N ALA A 179 16.60 -18.21 10.74
CA ALA A 179 16.59 -16.83 10.28
C ALA A 179 16.41 -15.82 11.43
N LYS A 180 15.44 -16.06 12.33
CA LYS A 180 15.21 -15.22 13.51
C LYS A 180 16.40 -15.13 14.47
N LEU A 181 17.19 -16.20 14.59
CA LEU A 181 18.37 -16.27 15.45
C LEU A 181 19.65 -15.76 14.79
N THR A 182 19.60 -15.43 13.50
CA THR A 182 20.75 -15.00 12.71
C THR A 182 20.50 -13.59 12.16
N ASP A 183 20.35 -13.45 10.86
CA ASP A 183 20.35 -12.16 10.14
C ASP A 183 18.96 -11.74 9.65
N GLY A 184 17.90 -12.49 9.94
CA GLY A 184 16.54 -12.21 9.44
C GLY A 184 15.93 -10.88 9.89
N TYR A 185 16.49 -10.24 10.92
CA TYR A 185 16.06 -8.93 11.42
C TYR A 185 17.08 -7.81 11.17
N GLU A 186 18.19 -8.10 10.49
CA GLU A 186 19.21 -7.10 10.15
C GLU A 186 18.65 -6.08 9.13
N LEU A 187 18.81 -4.80 9.43
CA LEU A 187 18.34 -3.72 8.56
C LEU A 187 19.09 -3.77 7.22
N GLY A 188 18.36 -3.68 6.10
CA GLY A 188 18.93 -3.82 4.76
C GLY A 188 19.21 -5.26 4.32
N ASN A 189 18.88 -6.27 5.14
CA ASN A 189 18.93 -7.67 4.71
C ASN A 189 17.61 -8.08 4.04
N TYR A 190 17.60 -8.13 2.72
CA TYR A 190 16.42 -8.51 1.92
C TYR A 190 16.37 -9.99 1.54
N ALA A 191 17.32 -10.81 2.01
CA ALA A 191 17.41 -12.22 1.61
C ALA A 191 16.14 -13.03 1.92
N TYR A 192 15.37 -12.61 2.93
CA TYR A 192 14.12 -13.25 3.36
C TYR A 192 12.86 -12.61 2.78
N VAL A 193 13.00 -11.54 2.00
CA VAL A 193 11.92 -10.86 1.29
C VAL A 193 12.29 -10.71 -0.19
N THR A 194 13.03 -11.70 -0.69
CA THR A 194 13.45 -11.83 -2.08
C THR A 194 13.26 -13.30 -2.46
N TYR A 195 12.51 -13.52 -3.52
CA TYR A 195 12.09 -14.83 -4.02
C TYR A 195 12.53 -14.97 -5.48
N PRO A 196 13.81 -15.31 -5.76
CA PRO A 196 14.35 -15.35 -7.12
C PRO A 196 13.65 -16.33 -8.05
N GLU A 197 13.12 -17.43 -7.51
CA GLU A 197 12.38 -18.42 -8.31
C GLU A 197 10.98 -17.90 -8.73
N GLU A 198 10.42 -16.98 -7.96
CA GLU A 198 9.15 -16.30 -8.24
C GLU A 198 9.36 -14.97 -8.97
N GLY A 199 10.61 -14.55 -9.14
CA GLY A 199 10.97 -13.28 -9.74
C GLY A 199 10.58 -12.07 -8.90
N GLU A 200 10.43 -12.21 -7.58
CA GLU A 200 10.00 -11.12 -6.69
C GLU A 200 11.14 -10.68 -5.77
N ALA A 201 11.32 -9.37 -5.57
CA ALA A 201 12.38 -8.83 -4.73
C ALA A 201 11.98 -7.50 -4.08
N TYR A 202 12.14 -7.41 -2.76
CA TYR A 202 12.11 -6.13 -2.06
C TYR A 202 13.39 -5.34 -2.37
N ARG A 203 13.24 -4.11 -2.89
CA ARG A 203 14.36 -3.26 -3.35
C ARG A 203 14.63 -2.05 -2.43
N GLY A 204 14.04 -2.03 -1.24
CA GLY A 204 14.23 -0.98 -0.25
C GLY A 204 13.15 0.10 -0.30
N ASN A 205 12.98 0.82 0.80
CA ASN A 205 12.06 1.94 0.96
C ASN A 205 10.61 1.61 0.58
N GLY A 206 10.22 0.35 0.71
CA GLY A 206 8.88 -0.15 0.44
C GLY A 206 8.65 -0.71 -0.97
N PHE A 207 9.58 -0.53 -1.91
CA PHE A 207 9.38 -1.00 -3.28
C PHE A 207 9.57 -2.52 -3.40
N VAL A 208 8.61 -3.19 -4.05
CA VAL A 208 8.70 -4.60 -4.41
C VAL A 208 8.67 -4.74 -5.92
N TYR A 209 9.77 -5.26 -6.45
CA TYR A 209 9.95 -5.56 -7.86
C TYR A 209 9.48 -6.98 -8.18
N THR A 210 8.83 -7.18 -9.33
CA THR A 210 8.32 -8.49 -9.76
C THR A 210 8.61 -8.73 -11.25
N GLU A 211 9.08 -9.90 -11.65
CA GLU A 211 9.41 -10.24 -13.05
C GLU A 211 8.26 -10.91 -13.81
N GLY A 212 7.15 -11.22 -13.13
CA GLY A 212 5.98 -11.88 -13.70
C GLY A 212 5.38 -11.11 -14.89
N THR A 213 4.63 -11.85 -15.71
CA THR A 213 3.84 -11.30 -16.81
C THR A 213 2.41 -11.84 -16.73
N ALA A 214 1.42 -11.01 -17.06
CA ALA A 214 0.01 -11.41 -17.09
C ALA A 214 -0.23 -12.65 -17.96
N GLN A 215 -0.80 -13.72 -17.37
CA GLN A 215 -1.09 -14.97 -18.07
C GLN A 215 -2.58 -15.18 -18.36
N ASP A 216 -3.47 -14.65 -17.50
CA ASP A 216 -4.91 -14.96 -17.51
C ASP A 216 -5.78 -13.80 -18.05
N GLY A 217 -5.19 -12.93 -18.89
CA GLY A 217 -5.87 -11.76 -19.45
C GLY A 217 -6.13 -10.65 -18.44
N TYR A 218 -7.06 -9.75 -18.77
CA TYR A 218 -7.30 -8.49 -18.06
C TYR A 218 -8.72 -8.41 -17.46
N ALA A 219 -9.13 -9.45 -16.74
CA ALA A 219 -10.45 -9.47 -16.10
C ALA A 219 -10.54 -8.41 -14.99
N THR A 220 -11.66 -7.69 -14.94
CA THR A 220 -11.89 -6.72 -13.86
C THR A 220 -12.13 -7.44 -12.53
N LEU A 221 -11.59 -6.89 -11.44
CA LEU A 221 -11.87 -7.38 -10.08
C LEU A 221 -13.29 -7.04 -9.62
N LEU A 222 -13.77 -5.86 -10.01
CA LEU A 222 -15.01 -5.27 -9.55
C LEU A 222 -15.45 -4.19 -10.53
N ASN A 223 -16.74 -4.15 -10.85
CA ASN A 223 -17.33 -3.02 -11.57
C ASN A 223 -17.63 -1.87 -10.62
N VAL A 224 -17.57 -0.64 -11.11
CA VAL A 224 -17.90 0.56 -10.34
C VAL A 224 -19.41 0.71 -10.25
N ASP A 225 -19.94 0.99 -9.05
CA ASP A 225 -21.32 1.45 -8.91
C ASP A 225 -21.35 2.95 -9.23
N PRO A 226 -22.03 3.40 -10.30
CA PRO A 226 -22.04 4.81 -10.67
C PRO A 226 -22.79 5.70 -9.66
N GLU A 227 -23.67 5.14 -8.83
CA GLU A 227 -24.41 5.89 -7.80
C GLU A 227 -23.59 6.05 -6.51
N GLU A 228 -22.65 5.14 -6.26
CA GLU A 228 -21.70 5.20 -5.15
C GLU A 228 -20.28 4.80 -5.61
N PRO A 229 -19.59 5.62 -6.45
CA PRO A 229 -18.29 5.24 -7.00
C PRO A 229 -17.18 5.12 -5.95
N LEU A 230 -17.33 5.85 -4.85
CA LEU A 230 -16.57 5.74 -3.63
C LEU A 230 -17.56 5.39 -2.53
N SER A 231 -17.28 4.35 -1.73
CA SER A 231 -18.13 4.01 -0.60
C SER A 231 -18.13 5.12 0.45
N VAL A 232 -19.14 5.14 1.33
CA VAL A 232 -19.13 6.05 2.51
C VAL A 232 -17.82 5.93 3.32
N PHE A 233 -17.27 4.73 3.48
CA PHE A 233 -16.01 4.50 4.19
C PHE A 233 -14.81 5.04 3.42
N GLY A 234 -14.74 4.80 2.11
CA GLY A 234 -13.69 5.32 1.24
C GLY A 234 -13.67 6.85 1.24
N GLN A 235 -14.84 7.48 1.07
CA GLN A 235 -14.99 8.94 1.17
C GLN A 235 -14.56 9.46 2.54
N THR A 236 -15.03 8.84 3.63
CA THR A 236 -14.71 9.29 5.00
C THR A 236 -13.20 9.34 5.27
N TYR A 237 -12.44 8.34 4.81
CA TYR A 237 -11.01 8.32 5.05
C TYR A 237 -10.20 9.13 4.04
N LEU A 238 -10.70 9.29 2.82
CA LEU A 238 -10.11 10.23 1.86
C LEU A 238 -10.22 11.68 2.37
N GLU A 239 -11.39 12.06 2.91
CA GLU A 239 -11.60 13.34 3.61
C GLU A 239 -10.62 13.52 4.78
N LYS A 240 -10.53 12.53 5.69
CA LYS A 240 -9.59 12.59 6.81
C LYS A 240 -8.12 12.76 6.38
N ILE A 241 -7.73 12.15 5.25
CA ILE A 241 -6.38 12.29 4.70
C ILE A 241 -6.17 13.72 4.18
N ALA A 242 -7.11 14.26 3.41
CA ALA A 242 -7.04 15.64 2.91
C ALA A 242 -6.99 16.66 4.05
N GLU A 243 -7.90 16.55 5.03
CA GLU A 243 -7.93 17.40 6.22
C GLU A 243 -6.60 17.33 6.99
N TYR A 244 -6.07 16.13 7.23
CA TYR A 244 -4.79 15.97 7.92
C TYR A 244 -3.64 16.61 7.16
N CYS A 245 -3.60 16.44 5.84
CA CYS A 245 -2.60 17.07 4.98
C CYS A 245 -2.71 18.60 5.05
N GLU A 246 -3.90 19.18 4.91
CA GLU A 246 -4.15 20.61 5.00
C GLU A 246 -3.72 21.18 6.36
N GLU A 247 -4.16 20.56 7.46
CA GLU A 247 -3.85 20.99 8.84
C GLU A 247 -2.35 21.01 9.13
N ASN A 248 -1.58 20.14 8.48
CA ASN A 248 -0.15 19.99 8.69
C ASN A 248 0.69 20.67 7.58
N GLY A 249 0.06 21.36 6.63
CA GLY A 249 0.76 22.02 5.52
C GLY A 249 1.47 21.04 4.59
N ILE A 250 0.97 19.82 4.49
CA ILE A 250 1.47 18.76 3.60
C ILE A 250 0.68 18.84 2.30
N ARG A 251 1.36 18.93 1.16
CA ARG A 251 0.68 18.87 -0.14
C ARG A 251 0.16 17.45 -0.38
N LEU A 252 -1.14 17.29 -0.57
CA LEU A 252 -1.73 16.04 -1.05
C LEU A 252 -1.73 16.03 -2.59
N VAL A 253 -1.43 14.89 -3.18
CA VAL A 253 -1.56 14.57 -4.61
C VAL A 253 -2.22 13.20 -4.71
N LEU A 254 -3.28 13.09 -5.48
CA LEU A 254 -3.93 11.81 -5.78
C LEU A 254 -3.40 11.26 -7.09
N PHE A 255 -3.16 9.96 -7.18
CA PHE A 255 -2.80 9.32 -8.45
C PHE A 255 -3.33 7.90 -8.54
N THR A 256 -3.55 7.41 -9.76
CA THR A 256 -3.78 5.98 -10.01
C THR A 256 -2.63 5.45 -10.82
N ALA A 257 -1.96 4.41 -10.33
CA ALA A 257 -0.92 3.75 -11.12
C ALA A 257 -1.54 3.18 -12.42
N PRO A 258 -0.79 3.13 -13.54
CA PRO A 258 -1.35 2.74 -14.83
C PRO A 258 -2.06 1.39 -14.77
N LEU A 259 -3.32 1.35 -15.18
CA LEU A 259 -4.04 0.12 -15.46
C LEU A 259 -3.96 -0.20 -16.96
N PRO A 260 -3.90 -1.49 -17.36
CA PRO A 260 -4.00 -1.88 -18.76
C PRO A 260 -5.28 -1.32 -19.41
N SER A 261 -5.18 -0.81 -20.63
CA SER A 261 -6.36 -0.34 -21.39
C SER A 261 -7.45 -1.44 -21.51
N ALA A 262 -7.07 -2.72 -21.63
CA ALA A 262 -8.04 -3.82 -21.58
C ALA A 262 -8.72 -3.98 -20.22
N TYR A 263 -8.00 -3.80 -19.11
CA TYR A 263 -8.59 -3.85 -17.77
C TYR A 263 -9.60 -2.71 -17.57
N VAL A 264 -9.23 -1.50 -17.99
CA VAL A 264 -10.10 -0.32 -17.95
C VAL A 264 -11.36 -0.55 -18.82
N SER A 265 -11.19 -1.08 -20.04
CA SER A 265 -12.30 -1.44 -20.93
C SER A 265 -13.24 -2.49 -20.31
N ASN A 266 -12.69 -3.46 -19.57
CA ASN A 266 -13.47 -4.52 -18.92
C ASN A 266 -14.13 -4.08 -17.60
N THR A 267 -13.78 -2.90 -17.08
CA THR A 267 -14.32 -2.37 -15.83
C THR A 267 -15.50 -1.45 -16.12
N ALA A 268 -16.72 -1.95 -15.95
CA ALA A 268 -17.91 -1.17 -16.20
C ALA A 268 -17.96 0.07 -15.30
N GLN A 269 -18.37 1.19 -15.88
CA GLN A 269 -18.55 2.48 -15.21
C GLN A 269 -17.28 3.08 -14.58
N TYR A 270 -16.09 2.70 -15.04
CA TYR A 270 -14.83 3.28 -14.55
C TYR A 270 -14.80 4.82 -14.64
N GLN A 271 -15.45 5.41 -15.65
CA GLN A 271 -15.59 6.88 -15.74
C GLN A 271 -16.24 7.50 -14.49
N ALA A 272 -17.23 6.85 -13.89
CA ALA A 272 -17.89 7.38 -12.68
C ALA A 272 -16.92 7.46 -11.49
N TYR A 273 -15.97 6.52 -11.40
CA TYR A 273 -14.90 6.57 -10.42
C TYR A 273 -13.96 7.76 -10.68
N VAL A 274 -13.50 7.90 -11.92
CA VAL A 274 -12.65 9.02 -12.35
C VAL A 274 -13.30 10.36 -12.06
N ASP A 275 -14.60 10.51 -12.36
CA ASP A 275 -15.36 11.73 -12.12
C ASP A 275 -15.49 12.04 -10.63
N ALA A 276 -15.71 11.02 -9.79
CA ALA A 276 -15.81 11.17 -8.34
C ALA A 276 -14.48 11.64 -7.73
N VAL A 277 -13.35 11.03 -8.12
CA VAL A 277 -12.03 11.43 -7.61
C VAL A 277 -11.63 12.82 -8.12
N ASN A 278 -11.94 13.16 -9.38
CA ASN A 278 -11.74 14.52 -9.90
C ASN A 278 -12.64 15.57 -9.21
N ALA A 279 -13.85 15.20 -8.80
CA ALA A 279 -14.71 16.08 -8.02
C ALA A 279 -14.12 16.34 -6.64
N PHE A 280 -13.68 15.29 -5.95
CA PHE A 280 -12.97 15.39 -4.68
C PHE A 280 -11.72 16.27 -4.80
N ALA A 281 -10.88 16.04 -5.82
CA ALA A 281 -9.66 16.80 -6.02
C ALA A 281 -9.92 18.31 -6.15
N ARG A 282 -10.97 18.69 -6.90
CA ARG A 282 -11.39 20.09 -7.06
C ARG A 282 -11.97 20.70 -5.78
N GLU A 283 -12.68 19.92 -4.98
CA GLU A 283 -13.25 20.38 -3.71
C GLU A 283 -12.16 20.69 -2.67
N HIS A 284 -11.07 19.92 -2.70
CA HIS A 284 -9.96 19.99 -1.75
C HIS A 284 -8.72 20.72 -2.27
N ASP A 285 -8.83 21.44 -3.39
CA ASP A 285 -7.72 22.18 -4.04
C ASP A 285 -6.45 21.32 -4.22
N THR A 286 -6.64 20.04 -4.58
CA THR A 286 -5.60 19.08 -4.90
C THR A 286 -5.72 18.63 -6.36
N VAL A 287 -4.81 17.77 -6.80
CA VAL A 287 -4.76 17.24 -8.16
C VAL A 287 -4.94 15.72 -8.14
N TYR A 288 -5.56 15.21 -9.20
CA TYR A 288 -5.66 13.77 -9.46
C TYR A 288 -5.04 13.43 -10.81
N TRP A 289 -4.08 12.50 -10.79
CA TRP A 289 -3.40 11.99 -11.98
C TRP A 289 -3.74 10.52 -12.18
N ASP A 290 -4.74 10.23 -13.00
CA ASP A 290 -5.02 8.86 -13.41
C ASP A 290 -4.10 8.47 -14.57
N PHE A 291 -3.01 7.76 -14.29
CA PHE A 291 -2.09 7.34 -15.34
C PHE A 291 -2.67 6.27 -16.27
N SER A 292 -3.79 5.66 -15.91
CA SER A 292 -4.58 4.83 -16.84
C SER A 292 -5.19 5.68 -17.95
N LEU A 293 -5.31 7.00 -17.76
CA LEU A 293 -5.79 7.97 -18.77
C LEU A 293 -4.64 8.77 -19.39
N TYR A 294 -3.38 8.39 -19.20
CA TYR A 294 -2.26 9.12 -19.79
C TYR A 294 -2.34 9.11 -21.32
N ARG A 295 -2.20 10.29 -21.93
CA ARG A 295 -2.56 10.55 -23.33
C ARG A 295 -1.52 10.05 -24.33
N ASP A 296 -0.23 10.10 -24.01
CA ASP A 296 0.82 9.61 -24.91
C ASP A 296 1.26 8.18 -24.54
N PRO A 297 0.70 7.13 -25.18
CA PRO A 297 1.07 5.76 -24.88
C PRO A 297 2.54 5.45 -25.22
N ARG A 298 3.18 6.22 -26.11
CA ARG A 298 4.60 6.02 -26.47
C ARG A 298 5.56 6.61 -25.46
N ALA A 299 5.14 7.64 -24.72
CA ALA A 299 5.95 8.20 -23.65
C ALA A 299 6.02 7.24 -22.45
N MET A 300 4.92 6.54 -22.16
CA MET A 300 4.88 5.52 -21.11
C MET A 300 5.44 4.17 -21.58
N ASP A 301 5.25 3.83 -22.86
CA ASP A 301 5.72 2.61 -23.51
C ASP A 301 5.37 1.32 -22.74
N LEU A 302 4.19 1.30 -22.11
CA LEU A 302 3.66 0.12 -21.45
C LEU A 302 2.95 -0.78 -22.47
N GLY A 303 3.17 -2.08 -22.32
CA GLY A 303 2.39 -3.11 -22.97
C GLY A 303 2.17 -4.32 -22.08
N GLY A 304 1.55 -5.38 -22.62
CA GLY A 304 1.18 -6.53 -21.80
C GLY A 304 2.33 -7.25 -21.07
N GLY A 305 3.56 -7.11 -21.55
CA GLY A 305 4.76 -7.63 -20.88
C GLY A 305 5.26 -6.81 -19.69
N ASP A 306 4.64 -5.66 -19.40
CA ASP A 306 4.99 -4.75 -18.31
C ASP A 306 4.04 -4.88 -17.10
N PHE A 307 3.10 -5.84 -17.14
CA PHE A 307 2.14 -6.13 -16.08
C PHE A 307 2.35 -7.54 -15.54
N SER A 308 2.40 -7.72 -14.23
CA SER A 308 2.59 -9.03 -13.59
C SER A 308 1.31 -9.88 -13.61
N ASP A 309 0.17 -9.21 -13.61
CA ASP A 309 -1.16 -9.81 -13.69
C ASP A 309 -2.14 -8.84 -14.41
N ALA A 310 -3.44 -9.04 -14.21
CA ALA A 310 -4.48 -8.27 -14.88
C ALA A 310 -4.44 -6.75 -14.56
N HIS A 311 -3.76 -6.29 -13.52
CA HIS A 311 -3.82 -4.88 -13.12
C HIS A 311 -2.56 -4.35 -12.42
N HIS A 312 -1.67 -5.20 -11.93
CA HIS A 312 -0.41 -4.75 -11.34
C HIS A 312 0.70 -4.62 -12.39
N LEU A 313 1.46 -3.53 -12.31
CA LEU A 313 2.73 -3.43 -13.01
C LEU A 313 3.70 -4.49 -12.48
N ASN A 314 4.49 -5.04 -13.40
CA ASN A 314 5.70 -5.74 -13.01
C ASN A 314 6.84 -4.71 -12.83
N GLY A 315 8.01 -5.18 -12.46
CA GLY A 315 9.15 -4.34 -12.15
C GLY A 315 9.65 -3.49 -13.32
N ILE A 316 9.60 -4.01 -14.56
CA ILE A 316 9.95 -3.24 -15.77
C ILE A 316 8.89 -2.15 -16.01
N GLY A 317 7.62 -2.49 -15.83
CA GLY A 317 6.52 -1.54 -15.91
C GLY A 317 6.62 -0.44 -14.84
N ALA A 318 7.04 -0.79 -13.64
CA ALA A 318 7.26 0.13 -12.53
C ALA A 318 8.42 1.10 -12.79
N GLU A 319 9.54 0.63 -13.37
CA GLU A 319 10.65 1.50 -13.80
C GLU A 319 10.17 2.51 -14.87
N LYS A 320 9.46 2.03 -15.90
CA LYS A 320 8.88 2.91 -16.94
C LYS A 320 7.91 3.93 -16.36
N PHE A 321 7.00 3.48 -15.49
CA PHE A 321 6.00 4.35 -14.88
C PHE A 321 6.64 5.36 -13.91
N THR A 322 7.60 4.95 -13.10
CA THR A 322 8.28 5.84 -12.14
C THR A 322 8.97 7.00 -12.87
N ALA A 323 9.62 6.75 -14.02
CA ALA A 323 10.18 7.80 -14.86
C ALA A 323 9.13 8.82 -15.33
N VAL A 324 7.97 8.34 -15.81
CA VAL A 324 6.87 9.22 -16.27
C VAL A 324 6.24 9.98 -15.10
N LEU A 325 6.05 9.33 -13.95
CA LEU A 325 5.57 9.97 -12.73
C LEU A 325 6.51 11.10 -12.31
N CYS A 326 7.83 10.88 -12.34
CA CYS A 326 8.81 11.91 -12.02
C CYS A 326 8.76 13.10 -12.99
N ASP A 327 8.60 12.86 -14.31
CA ASP A 327 8.41 13.94 -15.29
C ASP A 327 7.15 14.76 -14.99
N VAL A 328 6.03 14.10 -14.67
CA VAL A 328 4.78 14.80 -14.30
C VAL A 328 4.97 15.62 -13.02
N ILE A 329 5.61 15.06 -11.99
CA ILE A 329 5.90 15.77 -10.74
C ILE A 329 6.79 16.99 -11.00
N ALA A 330 7.84 16.84 -11.80
CA ALA A 330 8.77 17.92 -12.11
C ALA A 330 8.09 19.07 -12.86
N ARG A 331 7.21 18.76 -13.83
CA ARG A 331 6.44 19.76 -14.58
C ARG A 331 5.43 20.48 -13.70
N ASP A 332 4.68 19.76 -12.86
CA ASP A 332 3.76 20.35 -11.90
C ASP A 332 4.50 21.28 -10.91
N ALA A 333 5.64 20.83 -10.38
CA ALA A 333 6.47 21.64 -9.49
C ALA A 333 7.04 22.90 -10.18
N ALA A 334 7.22 22.86 -11.50
CA ALA A 334 7.60 24.02 -12.31
C ALA A 334 6.41 24.97 -12.64
N GLY A 335 5.20 24.62 -12.23
CA GLY A 335 3.97 25.38 -12.49
C GLY A 335 3.41 25.18 -13.90
N GLU A 336 3.80 24.11 -14.59
CA GLU A 336 3.22 23.73 -15.88
C GLU A 336 1.84 23.10 -15.69
N ASP A 337 0.96 23.32 -16.67
CA ASP A 337 -0.35 22.65 -16.70
C ASP A 337 -0.20 21.21 -17.21
N VAL A 338 -0.11 20.27 -16.27
CA VAL A 338 0.02 18.84 -16.55
C VAL A 338 -1.32 18.17 -16.91
N SER A 339 -2.47 18.85 -16.81
CA SER A 339 -3.77 18.25 -17.12
C SER A 339 -3.87 17.79 -18.58
N SER A 340 -3.20 18.51 -19.49
CA SER A 340 -3.14 18.18 -20.91
C SER A 340 -2.45 16.84 -21.23
N LEU A 341 -1.69 16.29 -20.27
CA LEU A 341 -1.05 14.98 -20.39
C LEU A 341 -2.04 13.82 -20.24
N PHE A 342 -3.26 14.07 -19.79
CA PHE A 342 -4.28 13.08 -19.54
C PHE A 342 -5.48 13.25 -20.50
N CYS A 343 -6.15 12.15 -20.82
CA CYS A 343 -7.42 12.14 -21.52
C CYS A 343 -8.54 12.64 -20.60
N ASP A 344 -9.48 13.40 -21.15
CA ASP A 344 -10.62 13.94 -20.37
C ASP A 344 -11.63 12.84 -20.02
N THR A 345 -11.70 11.79 -20.83
CA THR A 345 -12.62 10.67 -20.65
C THR A 345 -11.94 9.33 -20.89
N VAL A 346 -12.48 8.30 -20.22
CA VAL A 346 -12.16 6.88 -20.45
C VAL A 346 -12.43 6.50 -21.90
N GLU A 347 -13.52 7.01 -22.49
CA GLU A 347 -13.85 6.79 -23.91
C GLU A 347 -12.74 7.31 -24.83
N ASP A 348 -12.27 8.56 -24.67
CA ASP A 348 -11.17 9.11 -25.46
C ASP A 348 -9.88 8.31 -25.29
N LYS A 349 -9.58 7.89 -24.04
CA LYS A 349 -8.45 7.01 -23.77
C LYS A 349 -8.54 5.70 -24.57
N LEU A 350 -9.67 5.01 -24.50
CA LEU A 350 -9.82 3.68 -25.11
C LEU A 350 -9.90 3.73 -26.65
N GLU A 351 -10.49 4.78 -27.22
CA GLU A 351 -10.66 4.90 -28.68
C GLU A 351 -9.39 5.42 -29.38
N ASN A 352 -8.71 6.41 -28.79
CA ASN A 352 -7.68 7.18 -29.48
C ASN A 352 -6.27 6.99 -28.91
N HIS A 353 -6.16 6.58 -27.64
CA HIS A 353 -4.91 6.62 -26.88
C HIS A 353 -4.59 5.31 -26.12
N ALA A 354 -5.27 4.22 -26.48
CA ALA A 354 -5.11 2.95 -25.81
C ALA A 354 -3.71 2.38 -25.99
N ASP A 355 -3.19 1.73 -24.95
CA ASP A 355 -2.00 0.92 -25.05
C ASP A 355 -2.30 -0.40 -25.79
N ASN A 356 -1.26 -1.21 -26.04
CA ASN A 356 -1.39 -2.41 -26.86
C ASN A 356 -2.23 -3.53 -26.20
N THR A 357 -2.56 -3.43 -24.92
CA THR A 357 -3.37 -4.43 -24.22
C THR A 357 -4.82 -4.41 -24.69
N ILE A 358 -5.31 -3.31 -25.28
CA ILE A 358 -6.72 -3.18 -25.72
C ILE A 358 -7.18 -4.31 -26.65
N PHE A 359 -6.28 -4.88 -27.45
CA PHE A 359 -6.58 -6.03 -28.32
C PHE A 359 -6.82 -7.35 -27.55
N MET A 360 -6.58 -7.35 -26.25
CA MET A 360 -6.83 -8.45 -25.32
C MET A 360 -8.08 -8.22 -24.46
N ALA A 361 -8.79 -7.10 -24.64
CA ALA A 361 -10.14 -6.94 -24.10
C ALA A 361 -11.06 -8.05 -24.65
N ASP A 362 -11.95 -8.59 -23.82
CA ASP A 362 -12.92 -9.65 -24.17
C ASP A 362 -12.38 -11.03 -24.64
N ALA A 363 -11.08 -11.30 -24.60
CA ALA A 363 -10.52 -12.61 -25.00
C ALA A 363 -11.04 -13.81 -24.17
N TYR A 364 -11.68 -13.56 -23.02
CA TYR A 364 -12.22 -14.59 -22.11
C TYR A 364 -13.76 -14.59 -21.95
N ILE A 365 -14.50 -13.71 -22.65
CA ILE A 365 -15.98 -13.74 -22.57
C ILE A 365 -16.57 -14.94 -23.37
N HIS A 366 -15.76 -15.64 -24.16
CA HIS A 366 -16.18 -16.74 -25.03
C HIS A 366 -15.40 -18.06 -24.89
N SER A 367 -14.67 -18.29 -23.79
CA SER A 367 -14.00 -19.58 -23.50
C SER A 367 -14.73 -20.41 -22.45
#